data_AF-A0A6J7C314-F1
#
_entry.id   AF-A0A6J7C314-F1
#
_cell.length_a   1.000
_cell.length_b   1.000
_cell.length_c   1.000
_cell.angle_alpha   90.00
_cell.angle_beta   90.00
_cell.angle_gamma   90.00
#
_symmetry.space_group_name_H-M   'P 1'
#
loop_
_entity.id
_entity.type
_entity.pdbx_description
1 polymer ?
#
loop_
_entity_poly.entity_id
_entity_poly.type
_entity_poly.pdbx_seq_one_letter_code
_entity_poly.pdbx_strand_id
1 'polypeptide(L)' 'MRHAVGATGFWLILIGGACYSVGALALATKWPNPWPKVFGFHEVFHALTVVAAALQFIAISSIFAPLM' A
#
# COMPACT_ATOMS: atom_id res chain seq x y z
N MET A 1 -0.82 -25.84 12.05
CA MET A 1 -0.73 -24.46 12.55
C MET A 1 -1.27 -23.54 11.47
N ARG A 2 -2.41 -22.88 11.67
CA ARG A 2 -2.92 -21.86 10.74
C ARG A 2 -2.95 -20.54 11.50
N HIS A 3 -1.90 -19.73 11.37
CA HIS A 3 -1.99 -18.32 11.71
C HIS A 3 -2.80 -17.66 10.61
N ALA A 4 -4.12 -17.63 10.80
CA ALA A 4 -4.98 -16.87 9.91
C ALA A 4 -4.64 -15.38 10.07
N VAL A 5 -4.61 -14.66 8.96
CA VAL A 5 -4.31 -13.22 8.89
C VAL A 5 -5.27 -12.38 9.78
N GLY A 6 -6.42 -12.93 10.16
CA GLY A 6 -7.43 -12.26 10.96
C GLY A 6 -8.12 -11.12 10.20
N ALA A 7 -9.18 -10.56 10.79
CA ALA A 7 -9.91 -9.45 10.16
C ALA A 7 -9.01 -8.22 9.94
N THR A 8 -8.19 -7.88 10.94
CA THR A 8 -7.26 -6.74 10.86
C THR A 8 -6.26 -6.91 9.73
N GLY A 9 -5.56 -8.05 9.64
CA GLY A 9 -4.60 -8.28 8.58
C GLY A 9 -5.25 -8.35 7.19
N PHE A 10 -6.49 -8.86 7.09
CA PHE A 10 -7.24 -8.85 5.83
C PHE A 10 -7.46 -7.43 5.33
N TRP A 11 -7.91 -6.51 6.20
CA TRP A 11 -8.11 -5.12 5.82
C TRP A 11 -6.80 -4.39 5.51
N LEU A 12 -5.72 -4.67 6.26
CA LEU A 12 -4.40 -4.11 5.96
C LEU A 12 -3.92 -4.51 4.56
N ILE A 13 -4.05 -5.79 4.20
CA ILE A 13 -3.69 -6.30 2.87
C ILE A 13 -4.60 -5.73 1.80
N LEU A 14 -5.93 -5.72 2.03
CA LEU A 14 -6.89 -5.24 1.05
C LEU A 14 -6.68 -3.75 0.74
N ILE A 15 -6.55 -2.92 1.77
CA ILE A 15 -6.32 -1.48 1.61
C ILE A 15 -4.94 -1.24 0.99
N GLY A 16 -3.91 -1.98 1.40
CA GLY A 16 -2.59 -1.89 0.78
C GLY A 16 -2.61 -2.22 -0.71
N GLY A 17 -3.30 -3.29 -1.10
CA GLY A 17 -3.51 -3.66 -2.51
C GLY A 17 -4.31 -2.62 -3.29
N ALA A 18 -5.31 -2.00 -2.67
CA ALA A 18 -6.07 -0.91 -3.27
C ALA A 18 -5.20 0.32 -3.50
N CYS A 19 -4.40 0.74 -2.51
CA CYS A 19 -3.44 1.84 -2.65
C CYS A 19 -2.46 1.59 -3.80
N TYR A 20 -1.87 0.40 -3.87
CA TYR A 20 -0.94 0.03 -4.95
C TYR A 20 -1.62 0.10 -6.33
N SER A 21 -2.84 -0.45 -6.44
CA SER A 21 -3.62 -0.42 -7.69
C SER A 21 -3.96 0.99 -8.13
N VAL A 22 -4.42 1.85 -7.21
CA VAL A 22 -4.72 3.26 -7.50
C VAL A 22 -3.45 4.00 -7.93
N GLY A 23 -2.31 3.75 -7.27
CA GLY A 23 -1.03 4.31 -7.70
C GLY A 23 -0.63 3.85 -9.10
N ALA A 24 -0.80 2.57 -9.42
CA ALA A 24 -0.50 2.03 -10.74
C ALA A 24 -1.40 2.67 -11.82
N LEU A 25 -2.69 2.91 -11.51
CA LEU A 25 -3.58 3.65 -12.39
C LEU A 25 -3.11 5.10 -12.58
N ALA A 26 -2.62 5.74 -11.52
CA ALA A 26 -2.07 7.09 -11.63
C ALA A 26 -0.85 7.15 -12.56
N LEU A 27 0.05 6.16 -12.43
CA LEU A 27 1.20 6.02 -13.32
C LEU A 27 0.78 5.75 -14.78
N ALA A 28 -0.19 4.85 -15.00
CA ALA A 28 -0.65 4.46 -16.33
C ALA A 28 -1.40 5.59 -17.05
N THR A 29 -2.25 6.32 -16.34
CA THR A 29 -3.03 7.44 -16.88
C THR A 29 -2.26 8.76 -16.91
N LYS A 30 -1.08 8.81 -16.27
CA LYS A 30 -0.26 10.02 -16.08
C LYS A 30 -1.03 11.17 -15.42
N TRP A 31 -1.93 10.82 -14.51
CA TRP A 31 -2.80 11.72 -13.75
C TRP A 31 -3.02 11.13 -12.35
N PRO A 32 -3.13 11.92 -11.26
CA PRO A 32 -3.20 13.38 -11.21
C PRO A 32 -1.84 14.05 -11.24
N ASN A 33 -1.86 15.37 -11.45
CA ASN A 33 -0.67 16.22 -11.32
C ASN A 33 -0.91 17.35 -10.29
N PRO A 34 -0.88 17.03 -8.97
CA PRO A 34 -1.23 17.99 -7.93
C PRO A 34 -0.36 19.25 -7.95
N TRP A 35 0.96 19.07 -8.13
CA TRP A 35 1.92 20.16 -8.28
C TRP A 35 2.90 19.86 -9.42
N PRO A 36 2.61 20.27 -10.65
CA PRO A 36 3.38 19.92 -11.86
C PRO A 36 4.88 20.18 -11.85
N LYS A 37 5.36 21.04 -10.95
CA LYS A 37 6.78 21.37 -10.83
C LYS A 37 7.53 20.47 -9.85
N VAL A 38 6.86 19.78 -8.93
CA VAL A 38 7.50 19.08 -7.79
C VAL A 38 6.83 17.75 -7.39
N PHE A 39 5.57 17.53 -7.74
CA PHE A 39 4.79 16.38 -7.30
C PHE A 39 3.67 16.08 -8.31
N GLY A 40 3.94 15.17 -9.23
CA GLY A 40 3.01 14.70 -10.26
C GLY A 40 2.61 13.23 -10.08
N PHE A 41 2.15 12.62 -11.17
CA PHE A 41 1.61 11.27 -11.16
C PHE A 41 2.62 10.21 -10.72
N HIS A 42 3.91 10.44 -10.98
CA HIS A 42 4.99 9.52 -10.61
C HIS A 42 5.20 9.53 -9.09
N GLU A 43 5.19 10.71 -8.49
CA GLU A 43 5.31 10.90 -7.06
C GLU A 43 4.04 10.43 -6.32
N VAL A 44 2.86 10.58 -6.93
CA VAL A 44 1.60 9.97 -6.44
C VAL A 44 1.71 8.45 -6.41
N PHE A 45 2.21 7.83 -7.47
CA PHE A 45 2.46 6.38 -7.50
C PHE A 45 3.44 5.94 -6.40
N HIS A 46 4.56 6.66 -6.25
CA HIS A 46 5.53 6.37 -5.19
C HIS A 46 4.90 6.50 -3.80
N ALA A 47 4.18 7.59 -3.52
CA ALA A 47 3.54 7.80 -2.23
C ALA A 47 2.54 6.68 -1.89
N LEU A 48 1.68 6.31 -2.83
CA LEU A 48 0.73 5.21 -2.64
C LEU A 48 1.42 3.85 -2.49
N THR A 49 2.54 3.65 -3.19
CA THR A 49 3.36 2.43 -3.04
C THR A 49 4.00 2.35 -1.65
N VAL A 50 4.49 3.48 -1.11
CA VAL A 50 5.02 3.54 0.27
C VAL A 50 3.93 3.22 1.30
N VAL A 51 2.73 3.77 1.13
CA VAL A 51 1.58 3.46 2.00
C VAL A 51 1.23 1.97 1.90
N ALA A 52 1.16 1.41 0.69
CA ALA A 52 0.89 -0.01 0.49
C ALA A 52 1.95 -0.91 1.14
N ALA A 53 3.22 -0.56 1.01
CA ALA A 53 4.33 -1.27 1.63
C ALA A 53 4.26 -1.23 3.16
N ALA A 54 3.96 -0.07 3.75
CA ALA A 54 3.80 0.07 5.19
C ALA A 54 2.64 -0.79 5.73
N LEU A 55 1.48 -0.78 5.07
CA LEU A 55 0.32 -1.59 5.48
C LEU A 55 0.63 -3.09 5.41
N GLN A 56 1.27 -3.54 4.34
CA GLN A 56 1.67 -4.95 4.20
C GLN A 56 2.75 -5.35 5.20
N PHE A 57 3.71 -4.47 5.47
CA PHE A 57 4.72 -4.69 6.50
C PHE A 57 4.08 -4.84 7.89
N ILE A 58 3.11 -4.01 8.24
CA ILE A 58 2.37 -4.12 9.51
C ILE A 58 1.57 -5.44 9.54
N ALA A 59 0.90 -5.81 8.45
CA ALA A 59 0.15 -7.07 8.39
C ALA A 59 1.06 -8.28 8.64
N ILE A 60 2.20 -8.33 7.95
CA ILE A 60 3.19 -9.40 8.10
C ILE A 60 3.77 -9.38 9.52
N SER A 61 4.31 -8.24 9.97
CA SER A 61 4.91 -8.13 11.30
C SER A 61 3.91 -8.46 12.43
N SER A 62 2.63 -8.13 12.31
CA SER A 62 1.63 -8.51 13.32
C SER A 62 1.40 -10.01 13.45
N ILE A 63 1.71 -10.80 12.40
CA ILE A 63 1.66 -12.26 12.42
C ILE A 63 2.96 -12.85 12.98
N PHE A 64 4.11 -12.23 12.68
CA PHE A 64 5.42 -12.74 13.07
C PHE A 64 5.94 -12.23 14.43
N ALA A 65 5.56 -11.04 14.88
CA ALA A 65 5.88 -10.52 16.20
C ALA A 65 5.40 -11.42 17.37
N PRO A 66 4.24 -12.07 17.31
CA PRO A 66 3.85 -13.06 18.34
C PRO A 66 4.55 -14.42 18.19
N LEU A 67 5.43 -14.61 17.18
CA LEU A 67 6.18 -15.86 16.94
C LEU A 67 7.64 -15.79 17.39
N MET A 68 8.09 -14.65 17.92
CA MET A 68 9.44 -14.39 18.43
C MET A 68 9.46 -14.22 19.94
#